data_AF-D4CZZ0-F1
#
_entry.id   AF-D4CZZ0-F1
#
_cell.length_a   1.000
_cell.length_b   1.000
_cell.length_c   1.000
_cell.angle_alpha   90.00
_cell.angle_beta   90.00
_cell.angle_gamma   90.00
#
_symmetry.space_group_name_H-M   'P 1'
#
loop_
_entity.id
_entity.type
_entity.pdbx_description
1 polymer ?
#
loop_
_entity_poly.entity_id
_entity_poly.type
_entity_poly.pdbx_seq_one_letter_code
_entity_poly.pdbx_strand_id
1 'polypeptide(L)'
;MAIPTDIANLVIGEDAKLSIQFDEIPLYNDGTRNGSRFYMLSTNRALKDHEEKEDDMRYLSKTRQSAIRLSQLLNGPHVVKERETTAQDEGKAVMRLGDTTMVVDETFDTQPIHSHIWNSFMSIEFHFPNADFTSLQYLQTSWKGLKSGDTLFTKEGTPTFEEVSIVSGVCLYNARLLEMSATSPKTGGIDTDLLMNSIPTYNELDYIARASSAIADIAAINILRACEQRSGQRLKIKPDIPSWHYYHTVATKFSSKKCTSTEALQWMDTVDQRHDKIGQTFVEAIRDGLEQRGIRDSTGYDIGITSRTNLPAILIRTAIEHEEIPSLDSILAALDSEEDGCWKRFYEMIPIKERPSNLDQLGYLFYVYEAIRPSLVERPTPVPPASEKTKKANLSKKALKRRKPRRLIISVDDSAERRIYSRAQRVLSQIRQSNEKPETYLVESYVCRRFLINGNEGRARLGRLDPLPDIPVRTGSHHETMLPLDVVRQLYGENSALNLRRWLQNVGLSI
;
A
#
# COMPACT_ATOMS: atom_id res chain seq x y z
N MET A 1 -38.75 9.43 -20.19
CA MET A 1 -38.72 10.02 -18.84
C MET A 1 -37.26 10.12 -18.43
N ALA A 2 -36.84 11.33 -18.05
CA ALA A 2 -35.45 11.69 -17.82
C ALA A 2 -34.94 11.14 -16.49
N ILE A 3 -33.74 10.59 -16.51
CA ILE A 3 -32.99 10.11 -15.35
C ILE A 3 -32.39 11.35 -14.66
N PRO A 4 -32.62 11.58 -13.36
CA PRO A 4 -32.01 12.71 -12.66
C PRO A 4 -30.48 12.58 -12.60
N THR A 5 -29.80 13.52 -13.25
CA THR A 5 -28.35 13.68 -13.35
C THR A 5 -27.77 14.43 -12.16
N ASP A 6 -27.52 13.75 -11.04
CA ASP A 6 -26.69 14.28 -9.94
C ASP A 6 -25.81 13.19 -9.26
N ILE A 7 -25.50 12.12 -10.01
CA ILE A 7 -24.45 11.16 -9.66
C ILE A 7 -23.38 11.36 -10.73
N ALA A 8 -22.21 11.86 -10.33
CA ALA A 8 -21.08 12.05 -11.22
C ALA A 8 -20.81 10.74 -11.97
N ASN A 9 -21.05 10.76 -13.29
CA ASN A 9 -20.70 9.69 -14.21
C ASN A 9 -19.18 9.55 -14.22
N LEU A 10 -18.62 8.82 -13.26
CA LEU A 10 -17.18 8.56 -13.14
C LEU A 10 -16.67 7.49 -14.13
N VAL A 11 -17.54 6.98 -15.00
CA VAL A 11 -17.21 6.05 -16.07
C VAL A 11 -18.03 6.41 -17.30
N ILE A 12 -17.39 6.99 -18.32
CA ILE A 12 -17.88 6.95 -19.70
C ILE A 12 -16.99 5.95 -20.43
N GLY A 13 -17.58 4.81 -20.82
CA GLY A 13 -16.93 3.89 -21.73
C GLY A 13 -16.98 4.49 -23.13
N GLU A 14 -15.86 5.01 -23.62
CA GLU A 14 -15.61 5.00 -25.06
C GLU A 14 -14.96 3.66 -25.41
N ASP A 15 -15.47 3.04 -26.47
CA ASP A 15 -15.09 1.70 -26.93
C ASP A 15 -13.55 1.51 -26.85
N ALA A 16 -13.15 0.57 -25.99
CA ALA A 16 -11.79 0.11 -25.69
C ALA A 16 -10.94 0.83 -24.63
N LYS A 17 -11.43 1.86 -23.91
CA LYS A 17 -10.69 2.39 -22.73
C LYS A 17 -11.60 2.64 -21.52
N LEU A 18 -11.53 1.75 -20.53
CA LEU A 18 -11.99 2.03 -19.17
C LEU A 18 -11.06 3.04 -18.52
N SER A 19 -11.41 4.33 -18.57
CA SER A 19 -10.73 5.39 -17.84
C SER A 19 -11.71 6.10 -16.92
N ILE A 20 -11.33 6.29 -15.66
CA ILE A 20 -12.07 7.14 -14.74
C ILE A 20 -11.62 8.57 -15.02
N GLN A 21 -12.50 9.38 -15.63
CA GLN A 21 -12.20 10.79 -15.88
C GLN A 21 -12.52 11.61 -14.63
N PHE A 22 -11.46 12.15 -14.02
CA PHE A 22 -11.53 13.03 -12.85
C PHE A 22 -12.02 14.44 -13.22
N ASP A 23 -12.11 14.76 -14.51
CA ASP A 23 -12.35 16.10 -15.03
C ASP A 23 -13.82 16.54 -14.93
N GLU A 24 -14.73 15.64 -14.55
CA GLU A 24 -16.18 15.87 -14.53
C GLU A 24 -16.81 15.87 -13.12
N ILE A 25 -16.04 15.84 -12.02
CA ILE A 25 -16.63 15.99 -10.68
C ILE A 25 -17.05 17.46 -10.49
N PRO A 26 -18.35 17.78 -10.41
CA PRO A 26 -18.79 19.16 -10.26
C PRO A 26 -18.39 19.69 -8.89
N LEU A 27 -17.74 20.86 -8.89
CA LEU A 27 -17.45 21.66 -7.70
C LEU A 27 -18.76 22.23 -7.12
N TYR A 28 -19.55 21.43 -6.40
CA TYR A 28 -20.72 21.93 -5.71
C TYR A 28 -20.35 22.53 -4.35
N ASN A 29 -20.42 23.86 -4.27
CA ASN A 29 -20.15 24.66 -3.09
C ASN A 29 -21.45 24.96 -2.30
N ASP A 30 -22.30 23.96 -2.08
CA ASP A 30 -23.56 24.14 -1.37
C ASP A 30 -23.41 23.87 0.14
N GLY A 31 -22.93 24.90 0.85
CA GLY A 31 -23.17 25.12 2.28
C GLY A 31 -22.88 23.99 3.28
N THR A 32 -23.30 24.24 4.52
CA THR A 32 -23.15 23.37 5.70
C THR A 32 -24.10 22.16 5.63
N ARG A 33 -23.77 21.15 4.82
CA ARG A 33 -24.46 19.85 4.83
C ARG A 33 -23.51 18.70 5.14
N ASN A 34 -23.84 17.97 6.21
CA ASN A 34 -23.23 16.72 6.66
C ASN A 34 -23.58 15.58 5.69
N GLY A 35 -22.62 15.16 4.87
CA GLY A 35 -22.74 14.03 3.95
C GLY A 35 -21.37 13.65 3.38
N SER A 36 -21.25 12.45 2.82
CA SER A 36 -20.01 12.01 2.15
C SER A 36 -19.84 12.77 0.84
N ARG A 37 -18.66 13.38 0.68
CA ARG A 37 -18.31 14.21 -0.48
C ARG A 37 -17.19 13.53 -1.27
N PHE A 38 -17.28 13.59 -2.59
CA PHE A 38 -16.16 13.33 -3.48
C PHE A 38 -15.26 14.59 -3.52
N TYR A 39 -13.97 14.41 -3.81
CA TYR A 39 -12.93 15.46 -3.72
C TYR A 39 -13.28 16.77 -4.42
N MET A 40 -12.76 17.88 -3.87
CA MET A 40 -12.56 19.12 -4.63
C MET A 40 -11.34 18.91 -5.55
N LEU A 41 -11.60 18.52 -6.79
CA LEU A 41 -10.56 18.22 -7.77
C LEU A 41 -10.08 19.51 -8.45
N SER A 42 -8.89 19.98 -8.05
CA SER A 42 -8.19 21.01 -8.82
C SER A 42 -7.39 20.32 -9.93
N THR A 43 -7.93 20.32 -11.15
CA THR A 43 -7.20 19.92 -12.37
C THR A 43 -6.25 21.04 -12.80
N ASN A 44 -5.44 20.83 -13.84
CA ASN A 44 -4.52 21.84 -14.40
C ASN A 44 -5.14 23.23 -14.64
N ARG A 45 -6.48 23.34 -14.72
CA ARG A 45 -7.20 24.60 -14.84
C ARG A 45 -7.28 25.39 -13.52
N ALA A 46 -7.48 24.72 -12.39
CA ALA A 46 -7.50 25.34 -11.06
C ALA A 46 -6.10 25.45 -10.43
N LEU A 47 -5.10 24.74 -11.00
CA LEU A 47 -3.68 24.93 -10.70
C LEU A 47 -3.12 26.28 -11.20
N LYS A 48 -3.76 26.94 -12.19
CA LYS A 48 -3.35 28.28 -12.66
C LYS A 48 -3.46 29.34 -11.57
N ASP A 49 -4.41 29.22 -10.64
CA ASP A 49 -4.55 30.11 -9.49
C ASP A 49 -3.45 29.85 -8.41
N HIS A 50 -2.70 28.75 -8.55
CA HIS A 50 -1.61 28.34 -7.66
C HIS A 50 -0.21 28.60 -8.24
N GLU A 51 -0.10 28.96 -9.53
CA GLU A 51 1.17 29.29 -10.20
C GLU A 51 1.84 30.58 -9.67
N GLU A 52 1.13 31.38 -8.86
CA GLU A 52 1.62 32.66 -8.33
C GLU A 52 2.57 32.53 -7.12
N LYS A 53 2.71 31.34 -6.50
CA LYS A 53 3.55 31.12 -5.31
C LYS A 53 4.69 30.13 -5.57
N GLU A 54 5.92 30.55 -5.26
CA GLU A 54 7.15 29.78 -5.54
C GLU A 54 7.20 28.39 -4.86
N ASP A 55 6.69 28.29 -3.64
CA ASP A 55 6.68 27.03 -2.88
C ASP A 55 5.74 25.99 -3.48
N ASP A 56 4.56 26.40 -3.95
CA ASP A 56 3.54 25.56 -4.56
C ASP A 56 4.09 24.92 -5.85
N MET A 57 4.72 25.74 -6.70
CA MET A 57 5.44 25.30 -7.91
C MET A 57 6.57 24.32 -7.60
N ARG A 58 7.31 24.55 -6.51
CA ARG A 58 8.39 23.65 -6.08
C ARG A 58 7.84 22.27 -5.67
N TYR A 59 6.69 22.20 -5.01
CA TYR A 59 6.09 20.91 -4.63
C TYR A 59 5.54 20.14 -5.83
N LEU A 60 4.79 20.81 -6.71
CA LEU A 60 4.27 20.19 -7.94
C LEU A 60 5.40 19.69 -8.84
N SER A 61 6.46 20.49 -8.98
CA SER A 61 7.67 20.10 -9.71
C SER A 61 8.32 18.85 -9.09
N LYS A 62 8.43 18.77 -7.76
CA LYS A 62 8.94 17.57 -7.07
C LYS A 62 8.07 16.35 -7.35
N THR A 63 6.74 16.49 -7.26
CA THR A 63 5.79 15.40 -7.52
C THR A 63 5.94 14.87 -8.96
N ARG A 64 5.99 15.76 -9.96
CA ARG A 64 6.23 15.39 -11.36
C ARG A 64 7.59 14.72 -11.56
N GLN A 65 8.65 15.27 -10.97
CA GLN A 65 9.99 14.66 -11.05
C GLN A 65 10.05 13.26 -10.44
N SER A 66 9.36 13.03 -9.33
CA SER A 66 9.25 11.69 -8.74
C SER A 66 8.46 10.76 -9.67
N ALA A 67 7.35 11.19 -10.27
CA ALA A 67 6.62 10.33 -11.20
C ALA A 67 7.45 9.99 -12.46
N ILE A 68 8.14 10.97 -13.05
CA ILE A 68 9.06 10.79 -14.19
C ILE A 68 10.09 9.72 -13.88
N ARG A 69 10.70 9.79 -12.69
CA ARG A 69 11.77 8.86 -12.38
C ARG A 69 11.25 7.47 -11.96
N LEU A 70 10.01 7.33 -11.46
CA LEU A 70 9.37 6.01 -11.30
C LEU A 70 9.17 5.41 -12.69
N SER A 71 8.71 6.22 -13.66
CA SER A 71 8.63 5.82 -15.06
C SER A 71 10.00 5.43 -15.60
N GLN A 72 11.08 6.16 -15.34
CA GLN A 72 12.44 5.75 -15.74
C GLN A 72 12.85 4.41 -15.10
N LEU A 73 12.59 4.23 -13.80
CA LEU A 73 12.93 3.01 -13.09
C LEU A 73 12.24 1.80 -13.73
N LEU A 74 10.94 1.92 -13.97
CA LEU A 74 10.09 0.87 -14.52
C LEU A 74 10.32 0.68 -16.02
N ASN A 75 10.40 1.75 -16.81
CA ASN A 75 10.54 1.73 -18.27
C ASN A 75 11.96 1.55 -18.81
N GLY A 76 12.99 1.76 -17.99
CA GLY A 76 14.36 1.80 -18.48
C GLY A 76 14.70 3.14 -19.16
N PRO A 77 15.87 3.25 -19.81
CA PRO A 77 16.40 4.51 -20.33
C PRO A 77 15.76 4.98 -21.65
N HIS A 78 14.63 4.42 -22.08
CA HIS A 78 13.84 5.03 -23.15
C HIS A 78 13.38 6.41 -22.65
N VAL A 79 13.69 7.43 -23.44
CA VAL A 79 13.44 8.83 -23.10
C VAL A 79 11.97 8.96 -22.67
N VAL A 80 11.75 9.37 -21.43
CA VAL A 80 10.43 9.78 -20.93
C VAL A 80 10.00 10.96 -21.78
N LYS A 81 9.33 10.67 -22.89
CA LYS A 81 8.66 11.68 -23.69
C LYS A 81 7.20 11.68 -23.25
N GLU A 82 6.75 12.84 -22.81
CA GLU A 82 5.33 13.12 -22.66
C GLU A 82 4.64 12.78 -23.99
N ARG A 83 3.70 11.83 -23.93
CA ARG A 83 2.77 11.47 -25.03
C ARG A 83 3.34 11.13 -26.42
N GLU A 84 4.61 10.79 -26.60
CA GLU A 84 5.06 10.20 -27.86
C GLU A 84 5.00 8.67 -27.81
N THR A 85 3.93 8.09 -28.37
CA THR A 85 3.92 6.71 -28.86
C THR A 85 4.95 6.58 -29.96
N THR A 86 6.16 6.17 -29.61
CA THR A 86 7.09 5.71 -30.65
C THR A 86 6.61 4.34 -31.13
N ALA A 87 6.65 4.08 -32.44
CA ALA A 87 6.37 2.76 -33.03
C ALA A 87 7.24 1.62 -32.46
N GLN A 88 8.23 1.93 -31.60
CA GLN A 88 9.06 0.96 -30.87
C GLN A 88 8.39 0.35 -29.63
N ASP A 89 7.24 0.88 -29.18
CA ASP A 89 6.53 0.42 -27.99
C ASP A 89 5.36 -0.54 -28.30
N GLU A 90 5.03 -0.75 -29.57
CA GLU A 90 3.96 -1.68 -29.98
C GLU A 90 4.36 -3.12 -29.60
N GLY A 91 3.84 -3.59 -28.47
CA GLY A 91 4.10 -4.95 -27.95
C GLY A 91 4.92 -5.03 -26.67
N LYS A 92 5.20 -3.92 -25.97
CA LYS A 92 5.89 -3.93 -24.67
C LYS A 92 5.05 -3.36 -23.54
N ALA A 93 5.33 -3.81 -22.32
CA ALA A 93 4.76 -3.20 -21.13
C ALA A 93 5.45 -1.86 -20.82
N VAL A 94 4.66 -0.79 -20.73
CA VAL A 94 5.17 0.58 -20.56
C VAL A 94 4.30 1.40 -19.59
N MET A 95 4.97 2.25 -18.80
CA MET A 95 4.36 3.22 -17.89
C MET A 95 4.52 4.65 -18.46
N ARG A 96 3.44 5.31 -18.83
CA ARG A 96 3.45 6.70 -19.31
C ARG A 96 2.97 7.66 -18.23
N LEU A 97 3.58 8.83 -18.19
CA LEU A 97 3.11 9.91 -17.34
C LEU A 97 1.98 10.63 -18.08
N GLY A 98 0.83 10.80 -17.43
CA GLY A 98 -0.23 11.66 -17.92
C GLY A 98 -0.04 13.11 -17.46
N ASP A 99 -0.75 14.02 -18.11
CA ASP A 99 -0.62 15.46 -17.88
C ASP A 99 -1.38 15.93 -16.63
N THR A 100 -2.22 15.07 -16.04
CA THR A 100 -3.11 15.44 -14.94
C THR A 100 -2.39 15.31 -13.60
N THR A 101 -2.34 16.43 -12.87
CA THR A 101 -1.98 16.44 -11.46
C THR A 101 -3.25 16.66 -10.64
N MET A 102 -3.51 15.78 -9.69
CA MET A 102 -4.63 15.87 -8.75
C MET A 102 -4.11 16.26 -7.38
N VAL A 103 -4.61 17.36 -6.81
CA VAL A 103 -4.34 17.74 -5.43
C VAL A 103 -5.49 17.30 -4.56
N VAL A 104 -5.19 16.48 -3.56
CA VAL A 104 -6.17 15.97 -2.61
C VAL A 104 -6.03 16.69 -1.29
N ASP A 105 -7.01 17.53 -0.96
CA ASP A 105 -7.09 18.10 0.38
C ASP A 105 -7.68 17.07 1.36
N GLU A 106 -6.90 16.68 2.37
CA GLU A 106 -7.37 15.84 3.47
C GLU A 106 -8.04 16.68 4.59
N THR A 107 -8.20 17.99 4.39
CA THR A 107 -8.87 18.91 5.30
C THR A 107 -9.89 19.77 4.56
N PHE A 108 -11.14 19.79 5.01
CA PHE A 108 -12.17 20.71 4.50
C PHE A 108 -12.34 21.95 5.38
N ASP A 109 -11.44 22.20 6.33
CA ASP A 109 -11.41 23.48 7.03
C ASP A 109 -11.23 24.59 6.00
N THR A 110 -11.94 25.70 6.17
CA THR A 110 -11.93 26.91 5.31
C THR A 110 -10.57 27.61 5.22
N GLN A 111 -9.47 26.91 5.51
CA GLN A 111 -8.12 27.37 5.28
C GLN A 111 -7.81 27.33 3.78
N PRO A 112 -6.96 28.24 3.28
CA PRO A 112 -6.62 28.25 1.87
C PRO A 112 -5.95 26.93 1.45
N ILE A 113 -6.35 26.38 0.31
CA ILE A 113 -5.81 25.17 -0.37
C ILE A 113 -4.26 25.11 -0.37
N HIS A 114 -3.61 26.27 -0.28
CA HIS A 114 -2.15 26.46 -0.16
C HIS A 114 -1.46 25.60 0.90
N SER A 115 -2.13 25.14 1.97
CA SER A 115 -1.49 24.28 2.98
C SER A 115 -1.40 22.79 2.59
N HIS A 116 -1.94 22.35 1.44
CA HIS A 116 -2.22 20.92 1.16
C HIS A 116 -1.62 20.31 -0.13
N ILE A 117 -0.79 21.04 -0.89
CA ILE A 117 -0.14 20.56 -2.13
C ILE A 117 0.82 19.36 -1.93
N TRP A 118 1.17 19.06 -0.67
CA TRP A 118 1.91 17.86 -0.28
C TRP A 118 1.15 16.55 -0.54
N ASN A 119 -0.16 16.60 -0.84
CA ASN A 119 -0.98 15.48 -1.29
C ASN A 119 -1.33 15.60 -2.78
N SER A 120 -0.31 15.86 -3.61
CA SER A 120 -0.43 15.86 -5.07
C SER A 120 -0.11 14.49 -5.66
N PHE A 121 -0.97 14.03 -6.56
CA PHE A 121 -0.90 12.73 -7.23
C PHE A 121 -0.84 12.94 -8.75
N MET A 122 0.10 12.27 -9.41
CA MET A 122 0.22 12.31 -10.87
C MET A 122 -0.60 11.18 -11.49
N SER A 123 -1.30 11.48 -12.57
CA SER A 123 -1.87 10.46 -13.46
C SER A 123 -0.74 9.68 -14.14
N ILE A 124 -0.82 8.36 -14.07
CA ILE A 124 0.14 7.41 -14.62
C ILE A 124 -0.63 6.32 -15.36
N GLU A 125 -0.34 6.17 -16.65
CA GLU A 125 -0.93 5.16 -17.51
C GLU A 125 -0.01 3.95 -17.61
N PHE A 126 -0.53 2.76 -17.40
CA PHE A 126 0.17 1.49 -17.60
C PHE A 126 -0.47 0.78 -18.80
N HIS A 127 0.35 0.46 -19.79
CA HIS A 127 -0.03 -0.31 -20.96
C HIS A 127 0.68 -1.66 -20.91
N PHE A 128 -0.07 -2.73 -21.21
CA PHE A 128 0.43 -4.09 -21.24
C PHE A 128 0.09 -4.72 -22.60
N PRO A 129 1.01 -5.48 -23.21
CA PRO A 129 0.82 -6.00 -24.55
C PRO A 129 -0.26 -7.08 -24.67
N ASN A 130 -0.56 -7.76 -23.56
CA ASN A 130 -1.55 -8.84 -23.50
C ASN A 130 -2.86 -8.40 -22.82
N ALA A 131 -3.03 -7.11 -22.53
CA ALA A 131 -4.23 -6.60 -21.89
C ALA A 131 -5.02 -5.72 -22.85
N ASP A 132 -6.34 -5.93 -22.91
CA ASP A 132 -7.26 -5.16 -23.75
C ASP A 132 -7.63 -3.80 -23.14
N PHE A 133 -6.85 -3.31 -22.17
CA PHE A 133 -7.09 -2.04 -21.49
C PHE A 133 -5.78 -1.33 -21.13
N THR A 134 -5.88 -0.01 -20.91
CA THR A 134 -4.85 0.80 -20.27
C THR A 134 -5.25 1.04 -18.82
N SER A 135 -4.39 0.69 -17.86
CA SER A 135 -4.63 0.98 -16.46
C SER A 135 -4.22 2.42 -16.14
N LEU A 136 -5.08 3.17 -15.45
CA LEU A 136 -4.80 4.54 -15.02
C LEU A 136 -4.72 4.61 -13.49
N GLN A 137 -3.56 5.03 -12.97
CA GLN A 137 -3.31 5.21 -11.55
C GLN A 137 -3.00 6.67 -11.23
N TYR A 138 -3.40 7.12 -10.04
CA TYR A 138 -3.01 8.42 -9.49
C TYR A 138 -2.09 8.15 -8.32
N LEU A 139 -0.78 8.35 -8.52
CA LEU A 139 0.24 8.02 -7.54
C LEU A 139 1.03 9.25 -7.14
N GLN A 140 1.30 9.35 -5.85
CA GLN A 140 2.32 10.24 -5.32
C GLN A 140 3.57 9.40 -5.04
N THR A 141 4.71 9.77 -5.59
CA THR A 141 5.94 8.98 -5.43
C THR A 141 7.04 9.76 -4.70
N SER A 142 7.85 9.04 -3.93
CA SER A 142 8.92 9.61 -3.11
C SER A 142 10.03 8.59 -2.93
N TRP A 143 11.29 9.03 -2.92
CA TRP A 143 12.42 8.15 -2.58
C TRP A 143 13.66 8.96 -2.23
N LYS A 144 14.63 8.26 -1.64
CA LYS A 144 15.94 8.80 -1.33
C LYS A 144 17.04 7.83 -1.78
N GLY A 145 18.06 8.37 -2.42
CA GLY A 145 19.30 7.66 -2.74
C GLY A 145 19.38 7.01 -4.13
N LEU A 146 18.26 6.81 -4.84
CA LEU A 146 18.30 6.42 -6.26
C LEU A 146 18.79 7.58 -7.14
N LYS A 147 19.71 7.31 -8.06
CA LYS A 147 20.26 8.30 -8.99
C LYS A 147 19.42 8.38 -10.26
N SER A 148 19.48 9.52 -10.94
CA SER A 148 18.93 9.65 -12.30
C SER A 148 19.58 8.59 -13.20
N GLY A 149 18.77 7.72 -13.79
CA GLY A 149 19.25 6.59 -14.62
C GLY A 149 19.32 5.21 -13.93
N ASP A 150 18.99 5.11 -12.64
CA ASP A 150 18.71 3.80 -12.03
C ASP A 150 17.45 3.20 -12.66
N THR A 151 17.57 1.98 -13.19
CA THR A 151 16.54 1.27 -13.96
C THR A 151 16.48 -0.18 -13.48
N LEU A 152 15.36 -0.88 -13.64
CA LEU A 152 15.26 -2.31 -13.24
C LEU A 152 16.32 -3.18 -13.91
N PHE A 153 16.63 -2.88 -15.18
CA PHE A 153 17.60 -3.60 -16.01
C PHE A 153 18.53 -2.62 -16.72
N THR A 154 19.82 -2.95 -16.80
CA THR A 154 20.80 -2.18 -17.58
C THR A 154 20.49 -2.26 -19.08
N LYS A 155 21.16 -1.43 -19.88
CA LYS A 155 21.03 -1.45 -21.36
C LYS A 155 21.35 -2.82 -21.96
N GLU A 156 22.22 -3.58 -21.29
CA GLU A 156 22.65 -4.92 -21.67
C GLU A 156 21.68 -6.03 -21.18
N GLY A 157 20.54 -5.66 -20.59
CA GLY A 157 19.55 -6.60 -20.07
C GLY A 157 19.87 -7.20 -18.70
N THR A 158 20.94 -6.75 -18.04
CA THR A 158 21.31 -7.31 -16.73
C THR A 158 20.49 -6.67 -15.60
N PRO A 159 20.00 -7.44 -14.61
CA PRO A 159 19.27 -6.87 -13.48
C PRO A 159 20.13 -5.88 -12.69
N THR A 160 19.62 -4.67 -12.47
CA THR A 160 20.27 -3.68 -11.60
C THR A 160 20.09 -4.03 -10.13
N PHE A 161 19.00 -4.71 -9.81
CA PHE A 161 18.63 -5.18 -8.47
C PHE A 161 18.48 -6.70 -8.50
N GLU A 162 19.03 -7.39 -7.51
CA GLU A 162 18.94 -8.86 -7.44
C GLU A 162 17.55 -9.33 -6.98
N GLU A 163 16.93 -8.53 -6.12
CA GLU A 163 15.62 -8.78 -5.52
C GLU A 163 14.80 -7.49 -5.53
N VAL A 164 13.54 -7.62 -5.92
CA VAL A 164 12.53 -6.56 -5.82
C VAL A 164 11.44 -7.04 -4.87
N SER A 165 11.11 -6.22 -3.88
CA SER A 165 10.02 -6.48 -2.95
C SER A 165 8.98 -5.38 -3.06
N ILE A 166 7.71 -5.74 -3.26
CA ILE A 166 6.58 -4.83 -3.14
C ILE A 166 5.94 -5.04 -1.77
N VAL A 167 5.79 -3.98 -0.98
CA VAL A 167 5.17 -4.03 0.36
C VAL A 167 3.96 -3.12 0.41
N SER A 168 2.85 -3.57 0.98
CA SER A 168 1.56 -2.84 1.03
C SER A 168 0.68 -3.38 2.15
N GLY A 169 -0.35 -2.68 2.59
CA GLY A 169 -1.36 -3.19 3.53
C GLY A 169 -1.22 -2.67 4.95
N VAL A 170 -0.28 -1.77 5.20
CA VAL A 170 -0.07 -1.18 6.53
C VAL A 170 -1.34 -0.42 6.94
N CYS A 171 -1.85 -0.71 8.13
CA CYS A 171 -3.10 -0.15 8.64
C CYS A 171 -4.36 -0.43 7.79
N LEU A 172 -4.40 -1.55 7.05
CA LEU A 172 -5.62 -1.96 6.31
C LEU A 172 -6.84 -2.14 7.23
N TYR A 173 -6.62 -2.60 8.46
CA TYR A 173 -7.71 -2.79 9.41
C TYR A 173 -8.33 -1.50 9.91
N ASN A 174 -9.65 -1.56 10.06
CA ASN A 174 -10.42 -0.54 10.71
C ASN A 174 -10.12 -0.53 12.22
N ALA A 175 -9.38 0.50 12.67
CA ALA A 175 -9.00 0.67 14.06
C ALA A 175 -10.22 0.85 14.99
N ARG A 176 -11.30 1.46 14.48
CA ARG A 176 -12.53 1.67 15.25
C ARG A 176 -13.28 0.36 15.50
N LEU A 177 -13.37 -0.52 14.51
CA LEU A 177 -13.95 -1.85 14.67
C LEU A 177 -13.16 -2.69 15.69
N LEU A 178 -11.83 -2.59 15.66
CA LEU A 178 -10.96 -3.24 16.64
C LEU A 178 -11.15 -2.64 18.05
N GLU A 179 -11.19 -1.32 18.18
CA GLU A 179 -11.43 -0.65 19.46
C GLU A 179 -12.81 -1.00 20.04
N MET A 180 -13.85 -1.01 19.21
CA MET A 180 -15.21 -1.33 19.62
C MET A 180 -15.41 -2.82 19.95
N SER A 181 -14.73 -3.73 19.26
CA SER A 181 -14.75 -5.14 19.62
C SER A 181 -13.93 -5.42 20.89
N ALA A 182 -12.86 -4.66 21.14
CA ALA A 182 -12.14 -4.75 22.40
C ALA A 182 -12.92 -4.08 23.55
N THR A 183 -13.72 -3.05 23.25
CA THR A 183 -14.54 -2.28 24.20
C THR A 183 -15.94 -2.07 23.66
N SER A 184 -16.79 -3.10 23.79
CA SER A 184 -18.16 -3.02 23.30
C SER A 184 -18.90 -1.88 23.99
N PRO A 185 -19.48 -0.93 23.24
CA PRO A 185 -20.32 0.10 23.85
C PRO A 185 -21.56 -0.48 24.53
N LYS A 186 -21.97 -1.70 24.16
CA LYS A 186 -23.16 -2.37 24.71
C LYS A 186 -22.87 -3.07 26.03
N THR A 187 -21.77 -3.80 26.11
CA THR A 187 -21.46 -4.67 27.27
C THR A 187 -20.32 -4.12 28.14
N GLY A 188 -19.54 -3.16 27.66
CA GLY A 188 -18.30 -2.68 28.29
C GLY A 188 -17.12 -3.68 28.19
N GLY A 189 -17.40 -4.93 27.81
CA GLY A 189 -16.46 -6.04 27.69
C GLY A 189 -15.92 -6.23 26.27
N ILE A 190 -15.34 -7.40 26.04
CA ILE A 190 -14.88 -7.85 24.73
C ILE A 190 -16.08 -8.42 23.95
N ASP A 191 -16.15 -8.11 22.66
CA ASP A 191 -17.21 -8.51 21.74
C ASP A 191 -16.56 -9.04 20.45
N THR A 192 -16.21 -10.32 20.47
CA THR A 192 -15.60 -11.02 19.35
C THR A 192 -16.57 -11.23 18.20
N ASP A 193 -17.87 -11.34 18.51
CA ASP A 193 -18.94 -11.49 17.52
C ASP A 193 -19.05 -10.25 16.64
N LEU A 194 -18.89 -9.05 17.20
CA LEU A 194 -18.82 -7.82 16.43
C LEU A 194 -17.70 -7.90 15.38
N LEU A 195 -16.50 -8.34 15.76
CA LEU A 195 -15.36 -8.41 14.83
C LEU A 195 -15.52 -9.51 13.77
N MET A 196 -16.09 -10.66 14.14
CA MET A 196 -16.31 -11.79 13.23
C MET A 196 -17.45 -11.56 12.24
N ASN A 197 -18.58 -11.03 12.71
CA ASN A 197 -19.81 -10.94 11.93
C ASN A 197 -19.93 -9.64 11.14
N SER A 198 -19.11 -8.63 11.46
CA SER A 198 -19.02 -7.40 10.69
C SER A 198 -18.63 -7.66 9.25
N ILE A 199 -19.43 -7.15 8.31
CA ILE A 199 -19.05 -7.10 6.90
C ILE A 199 -17.72 -6.32 6.73
N PRO A 200 -16.98 -6.53 5.64
CA PRO A 200 -15.78 -5.76 5.36
C PRO A 200 -16.07 -4.26 5.33
N THR A 201 -15.18 -3.48 5.92
CA THR A 201 -15.39 -2.04 6.08
C THR A 201 -15.08 -1.27 4.80
N TYR A 202 -15.45 0.01 4.73
CA TYR A 202 -15.16 0.83 3.56
C TYR A 202 -13.64 0.99 3.35
N ASN A 203 -12.87 1.13 4.43
CA ASN A 203 -11.41 1.19 4.37
C ASN A 203 -10.82 -0.11 3.80
N GLU A 204 -11.29 -1.27 4.27
CA GLU A 204 -10.80 -2.57 3.82
C GLU A 204 -11.06 -2.75 2.31
N LEU A 205 -12.27 -2.48 1.83
CA LEU A 205 -12.63 -2.72 0.42
C LEU A 205 -12.09 -1.67 -0.56
N ASP A 206 -12.14 -0.38 -0.23
CA ASP A 206 -11.52 0.69 -1.05
C ASP A 206 -10.03 0.42 -1.20
N TYR A 207 -9.35 0.12 -0.08
CA TYR A 207 -7.92 -0.11 -0.10
C TYR A 207 -7.56 -1.35 -0.92
N ILE A 208 -8.23 -2.50 -0.70
CA ILE A 208 -7.94 -3.72 -1.48
C ILE A 208 -8.15 -3.45 -2.97
N ALA A 209 -9.29 -2.87 -3.37
CA ALA A 209 -9.58 -2.60 -4.79
C ALA A 209 -8.53 -1.69 -5.42
N ARG A 210 -8.14 -0.63 -4.71
CA ARG A 210 -7.19 0.38 -5.20
C ARG A 210 -5.74 -0.11 -5.20
N ALA A 211 -5.27 -0.62 -4.07
CA ALA A 211 -3.88 -1.02 -3.88
C ALA A 211 -3.56 -2.27 -4.70
N SER A 212 -4.47 -3.24 -4.81
CA SER A 212 -4.23 -4.45 -5.61
C SER A 212 -3.97 -4.13 -7.08
N SER A 213 -4.75 -3.22 -7.68
CA SER A 213 -4.52 -2.78 -9.06
C SER A 213 -3.17 -2.08 -9.22
N ALA A 214 -2.80 -1.18 -8.32
CA ALA A 214 -1.52 -0.47 -8.40
C ALA A 214 -0.31 -1.41 -8.17
N ILE A 215 -0.44 -2.37 -7.26
CA ILE A 215 0.55 -3.45 -7.05
C ILE A 215 0.68 -4.28 -8.33
N ALA A 216 -0.44 -4.73 -8.90
CA ALA A 216 -0.46 -5.52 -10.12
C ALA A 216 0.18 -4.77 -11.30
N ASP A 217 -0.08 -3.46 -11.43
CA ASP A 217 0.54 -2.62 -12.46
C ASP A 217 2.07 -2.61 -12.36
N ILE A 218 2.60 -2.31 -11.17
CA ILE A 218 4.04 -2.23 -10.91
C ILE A 218 4.70 -3.62 -11.04
N ALA A 219 4.06 -4.65 -10.49
CA ALA A 219 4.53 -6.03 -10.53
C ALA A 219 4.56 -6.59 -11.96
N ALA A 220 3.49 -6.40 -12.74
CA ALA A 220 3.41 -6.90 -14.11
C ALA A 220 4.49 -6.28 -15.00
N ILE A 221 4.78 -4.98 -14.89
CA ILE A 221 5.91 -4.36 -15.62
C ILE A 221 7.23 -5.05 -15.24
N ASN A 222 7.46 -5.28 -13.95
CA ASN A 222 8.69 -5.92 -13.49
C ASN A 222 8.84 -7.35 -14.04
N ILE A 223 7.78 -8.16 -13.93
CA ILE A 223 7.76 -9.55 -14.39
C ILE A 223 7.95 -9.63 -15.91
N LEU A 224 7.19 -8.86 -16.70
CA LEU A 224 7.29 -8.89 -18.16
C LEU A 224 8.69 -8.51 -18.63
N ARG A 225 9.32 -7.53 -17.99
CA ARG A 225 10.70 -7.14 -18.29
C ARG A 225 11.71 -8.21 -17.89
N ALA A 226 11.52 -8.84 -16.73
CA ALA A 226 12.36 -9.97 -16.34
C ALA A 226 12.26 -11.10 -17.38
N CYS A 227 11.06 -11.40 -17.88
CA CYS A 227 10.84 -12.38 -18.94
C CYS A 227 11.51 -11.97 -20.27
N GLU A 228 11.32 -10.73 -20.72
CA GLU A 228 11.96 -10.19 -21.94
C GLU A 228 13.49 -10.33 -21.89
N GLN A 229 14.08 -10.07 -20.72
CA GLN A 229 15.53 -10.15 -20.50
C GLN A 229 16.02 -11.54 -20.09
N ARG A 230 15.13 -12.55 -20.02
CA ARG A 230 15.42 -13.92 -19.52
C ARG A 230 16.16 -13.90 -18.18
N SER A 231 15.75 -12.98 -17.32
CA SER A 231 16.34 -12.74 -16.01
C SER A 231 15.69 -13.61 -14.95
N GLY A 232 16.50 -14.10 -14.00
CA GLY A 232 16.03 -14.74 -12.77
C GLY A 232 15.79 -13.77 -11.60
N GLN A 233 15.57 -12.47 -11.88
CA GLN A 233 15.27 -11.46 -10.85
C GLN A 233 14.04 -11.90 -10.06
N ARG A 234 14.15 -11.92 -8.73
CA ARG A 234 13.06 -12.35 -7.86
C ARG A 234 12.16 -11.18 -7.54
N LEU A 235 10.85 -11.37 -7.72
CA LEU A 235 9.82 -10.47 -7.24
C LEU A 235 9.08 -11.12 -6.06
N LYS A 236 9.04 -10.41 -4.94
CA LYS A 236 8.19 -10.75 -3.80
C LYS A 236 7.16 -9.67 -3.58
N ILE A 237 5.90 -10.05 -3.40
CA ILE A 237 4.82 -9.15 -3.03
C ILE A 237 4.40 -9.53 -1.62
N LYS A 238 4.40 -8.56 -0.70
CA LYS A 238 4.09 -8.77 0.71
C LYS A 238 2.95 -7.86 1.13
N PRO A 239 1.70 -8.36 1.12
CA PRO A 239 0.59 -7.75 1.84
C PRO A 239 0.82 -7.84 3.36
N ASP A 240 1.23 -6.74 3.95
CA ASP A 240 1.46 -6.52 5.37
C ASP A 240 0.17 -6.13 6.09
N ILE A 241 -0.75 -7.10 6.21
CA ILE A 241 -1.96 -6.91 7.01
C ILE A 241 -1.59 -6.93 8.48
N PRO A 242 -1.92 -5.93 9.30
CA PRO A 242 -1.49 -5.97 10.68
C PRO A 242 -2.32 -6.95 11.52
N SER A 243 -1.65 -7.59 12.48
CA SER A 243 -2.26 -8.56 13.42
C SER A 243 -1.91 -8.17 14.86
N TRP A 244 -0.79 -8.67 15.37
CA TRP A 244 -0.33 -8.45 16.75
C TRP A 244 -0.10 -6.97 17.09
N HIS A 245 0.10 -6.11 16.09
CA HIS A 245 0.18 -4.66 16.25
C HIS A 245 -1.05 -4.10 17.02
N TYR A 246 -2.18 -4.81 17.00
CA TYR A 246 -3.40 -4.46 17.72
C TYR A 246 -3.55 -5.12 19.09
N TYR A 247 -2.68 -6.08 19.45
CA TYR A 247 -2.76 -6.79 20.73
C TYR A 247 -2.47 -5.89 21.93
N HIS A 248 -1.81 -4.75 21.72
CA HIS A 248 -1.63 -3.74 22.78
C HIS A 248 -2.99 -3.28 23.38
N THR A 249 -4.05 -3.25 22.56
CA THR A 249 -5.40 -2.85 22.98
C THR A 249 -5.95 -3.82 24.03
N VAL A 250 -5.89 -5.12 23.75
CA VAL A 250 -6.36 -6.15 24.68
C VAL A 250 -5.42 -6.34 25.86
N ALA A 251 -4.10 -6.23 25.65
CA ALA A 251 -3.10 -6.31 26.72
C ALA A 251 -3.31 -5.22 27.77
N THR A 252 -3.69 -4.01 27.37
CA THR A 252 -3.98 -2.90 28.29
C THR A 252 -5.25 -3.15 29.10
N LYS A 253 -6.28 -3.76 28.49
CA LYS A 253 -7.49 -4.17 29.20
C LYS A 253 -7.24 -5.27 30.21
N PHE A 254 -6.49 -6.29 29.80
CA PHE A 254 -6.09 -7.40 30.65
C PHE A 254 -5.30 -6.88 31.86
N SER A 255 -4.30 -6.02 31.63
CA SER A 255 -3.52 -5.37 32.70
C SER A 255 -4.37 -4.55 33.67
N SER A 256 -5.44 -3.93 33.16
CA SER A 256 -6.40 -3.15 33.95
C SER A 256 -7.50 -3.99 34.60
N LYS A 257 -7.44 -5.33 34.48
CA LYS A 257 -8.47 -6.28 34.94
C LYS A 257 -9.87 -5.99 34.38
N LYS A 258 -9.93 -5.46 33.15
CA LYS A 258 -11.18 -5.13 32.43
C LYS A 258 -11.61 -6.22 31.45
N CYS A 259 -10.84 -7.30 31.35
CA CYS A 259 -11.19 -8.55 30.68
C CYS A 259 -10.41 -9.70 31.33
N THR A 260 -10.92 -10.91 31.18
CA THR A 260 -10.27 -12.16 31.58
C THR A 260 -9.22 -12.60 30.56
N SER A 261 -8.36 -13.56 30.94
CA SER A 261 -7.42 -14.19 30.01
C SER A 261 -8.14 -14.83 28.83
N THR A 262 -9.22 -15.59 29.08
CA THR A 262 -10.01 -16.25 28.03
C THR A 262 -10.60 -15.26 27.03
N GLU A 263 -11.23 -14.17 27.50
CA GLU A 263 -11.79 -13.16 26.59
C GLU A 263 -10.69 -12.47 25.76
N ALA A 264 -9.53 -12.21 26.37
CA ALA A 264 -8.41 -11.60 25.66
C ALA A 264 -7.86 -12.52 24.56
N LEU A 265 -7.66 -13.80 24.85
CA LEU A 265 -7.17 -14.80 23.89
C LEU A 265 -8.18 -15.02 22.76
N GLN A 266 -9.48 -15.11 23.07
CA GLN A 266 -10.53 -15.21 22.06
C GLN A 266 -10.55 -14.00 21.12
N TRP A 267 -10.33 -12.79 21.65
CA TRP A 267 -10.22 -11.59 20.81
C TRP A 267 -8.98 -11.62 19.92
N MET A 268 -7.83 -12.05 20.44
CA MET A 268 -6.61 -12.24 19.64
C MET A 268 -6.84 -13.24 18.51
N ASP A 269 -7.45 -14.39 18.81
CA ASP A 269 -7.80 -15.40 17.80
C ASP A 269 -8.75 -14.85 16.74
N THR A 270 -9.67 -13.98 17.13
CA THR A 270 -10.62 -13.33 16.23
C THR A 270 -9.92 -12.35 15.28
N VAL A 271 -9.00 -11.53 15.80
CA VAL A 271 -8.16 -10.62 15.00
C VAL A 271 -7.31 -11.43 14.01
N ASP A 272 -6.74 -12.53 14.47
CA ASP A 272 -5.94 -13.46 13.68
C ASP A 272 -6.77 -14.12 12.58
N GLN A 273 -8.01 -14.53 12.85
CA GLN A 273 -8.92 -15.11 11.86
C GLN A 273 -9.35 -14.09 10.80
N ARG A 274 -9.75 -12.88 11.20
CA ARG A 274 -10.06 -11.81 10.25
C ARG A 274 -8.85 -11.47 9.38
N HIS A 275 -7.63 -11.65 9.90
CA HIS A 275 -6.40 -11.23 9.21
C HIS A 275 -6.18 -12.16 8.03
N ASP A 276 -6.35 -13.46 8.26
CA ASP A 276 -6.25 -14.47 7.20
C ASP A 276 -7.31 -14.23 6.13
N LYS A 277 -8.57 -13.94 6.52
CA LYS A 277 -9.66 -13.74 5.57
C LYS A 277 -9.46 -12.51 4.69
N ILE A 278 -9.12 -11.37 5.29
CA ILE A 278 -8.84 -10.11 4.58
C ILE A 278 -7.56 -10.22 3.76
N GLY A 279 -6.50 -10.81 4.34
CA GLY A 279 -5.23 -11.04 3.65
C GLY A 279 -5.38 -11.93 2.43
N GLN A 280 -6.12 -13.04 2.55
CA GLN A 280 -6.41 -13.93 1.43
C GLN A 280 -7.20 -13.21 0.34
N THR A 281 -8.21 -12.41 0.71
CA THR A 281 -8.96 -11.58 -0.26
C THR A 281 -8.04 -10.61 -1.00
N PHE A 282 -7.09 -9.99 -0.30
CA PHE A 282 -6.13 -9.07 -0.91
C PHE A 282 -5.16 -9.80 -1.86
N VAL A 283 -4.69 -10.99 -1.48
CA VAL A 283 -3.86 -11.83 -2.35
C VAL A 283 -4.60 -12.22 -3.63
N GLU A 284 -5.85 -12.66 -3.53
CA GLU A 284 -6.66 -13.00 -4.70
C GLU A 284 -6.90 -11.79 -5.61
N ALA A 285 -7.14 -10.61 -5.04
CA ALA A 285 -7.27 -9.38 -5.81
C ALA A 285 -5.98 -9.01 -6.57
N ILE A 286 -4.81 -9.22 -5.96
CA ILE A 286 -3.52 -9.02 -6.64
C ILE A 286 -3.32 -10.05 -7.76
N ARG A 287 -3.64 -11.32 -7.51
CA ARG A 287 -3.52 -12.40 -8.53
C ARG A 287 -4.41 -12.15 -9.73
N ASP A 288 -5.67 -11.80 -9.51
CA ASP A 288 -6.62 -11.44 -10.57
C ASP A 288 -6.13 -10.21 -11.37
N GLY A 289 -5.64 -9.18 -10.67
CA GLY A 289 -5.03 -8.02 -11.33
C GLY A 289 -3.80 -8.38 -12.18
N LEU A 290 -2.98 -9.31 -11.72
CA LEU A 290 -1.82 -9.81 -12.48
C LEU A 290 -2.27 -10.62 -13.71
N GLU A 291 -3.27 -11.49 -13.56
CA GLU A 291 -3.84 -12.30 -14.65
C GLU A 291 -4.42 -11.42 -15.76
N GLN A 292 -5.19 -10.38 -15.39
CA GLN A 292 -5.73 -9.39 -16.33
C GLN A 292 -4.63 -8.67 -17.14
N ARG A 293 -3.39 -8.62 -16.65
CA ARG A 293 -2.22 -8.03 -17.31
C ARG A 293 -1.38 -9.07 -18.07
N GLY A 294 -1.88 -10.30 -18.18
CA GLY A 294 -1.24 -11.41 -18.89
C GLY A 294 -0.17 -12.14 -18.09
N ILE A 295 -0.14 -11.99 -16.77
CA ILE A 295 0.80 -12.67 -15.87
C ILE A 295 0.17 -13.98 -15.37
N ARG A 296 0.85 -15.12 -15.58
CA ARG A 296 0.39 -16.44 -15.12
C ARG A 296 1.12 -16.85 -13.84
N ASP A 297 0.52 -17.66 -12.98
CA ASP A 297 1.12 -18.11 -11.71
C ASP A 297 2.50 -18.78 -11.84
N SER A 298 2.84 -19.32 -13.01
CA SER A 298 4.15 -19.90 -13.27
C SER A 298 5.29 -18.89 -13.47
N THR A 299 5.05 -17.57 -13.40
CA THR A 299 6.00 -16.51 -13.82
C THR A 299 7.00 -16.03 -12.77
N GLY A 300 7.32 -16.83 -11.76
CA GLY A 300 8.49 -16.59 -10.91
C GLY A 300 8.36 -15.41 -9.92
N TYR A 301 7.14 -15.13 -9.47
CA TYR A 301 6.86 -14.22 -8.37
C TYR A 301 6.31 -14.99 -7.16
N ASP A 302 6.41 -14.40 -5.97
CA ASP A 302 5.84 -14.94 -4.74
C ASP A 302 4.96 -13.88 -4.06
N ILE A 303 3.79 -14.28 -3.55
CA ILE A 303 2.89 -13.43 -2.77
C ILE A 303 2.71 -14.05 -1.39
N GLY A 304 3.21 -13.37 -0.36
CA GLY A 304 3.14 -13.84 1.02
C GLY A 304 2.55 -12.79 1.95
N ILE A 305 1.54 -13.16 2.72
CA ILE A 305 0.96 -12.31 3.77
C ILE A 305 1.90 -12.33 4.99
N THR A 306 1.99 -11.21 5.72
CA THR A 306 2.78 -11.15 6.96
C THR A 306 2.33 -12.21 7.97
N SER A 307 3.29 -12.89 8.59
CA SER A 307 3.00 -13.91 9.61
C SER A 307 2.38 -13.30 10.88
N ARG A 308 1.36 -13.98 11.40
CA ARG A 308 0.72 -13.69 12.70
C ARG A 308 1.51 -14.22 13.89
N THR A 309 2.37 -15.22 13.67
CA THR A 309 3.10 -15.92 14.74
C THR A 309 4.53 -15.40 14.90
N ASN A 310 4.71 -14.08 14.80
CA ASN A 310 6.00 -13.49 15.12
C ASN A 310 6.25 -13.50 16.64
N LEU A 311 7.52 -13.33 17.02
CA LEU A 311 7.94 -13.45 18.42
C LEU A 311 7.15 -12.53 19.39
N PRO A 312 6.90 -11.24 19.07
CA PRO A 312 6.03 -10.40 19.91
C PRO A 312 4.63 -10.97 20.12
N ALA A 313 3.99 -11.47 19.05
CA ALA A 313 2.65 -12.07 19.13
C ALA A 313 2.62 -13.28 20.08
N ILE A 314 3.61 -14.17 19.95
CA ILE A 314 3.76 -15.36 20.79
C ILE A 314 3.93 -14.96 22.25
N LEU A 315 4.83 -14.02 22.55
CA LEU A 315 5.11 -13.62 23.92
C LEU A 315 3.92 -12.92 24.59
N ILE A 316 3.19 -12.08 23.86
CA ILE A 316 1.96 -11.46 24.38
C ILE A 316 0.92 -12.53 24.71
N ARG A 317 0.72 -13.47 23.79
CA ARG A 317 -0.24 -14.59 23.97
C ARG A 317 0.13 -15.44 25.17
N THR A 318 1.39 -15.88 25.25
CA THR A 318 1.89 -16.71 26.35
C THR A 318 1.77 -16.02 27.70
N ALA A 319 2.07 -14.72 27.79
CA ALA A 319 1.87 -13.98 29.04
C ALA A 319 0.39 -14.02 29.48
N ILE A 320 -0.55 -13.74 28.56
CA ILE A 320 -1.99 -13.76 28.86
C ILE A 320 -2.46 -15.17 29.24
N GLU A 321 -1.99 -16.22 28.55
CA GLU A 321 -2.29 -17.63 28.88
C GLU A 321 -1.88 -18.01 30.31
N HIS A 322 -0.76 -17.48 30.80
CA HIS A 322 -0.26 -17.69 32.16
C HIS A 322 -0.82 -16.67 33.17
N GLU A 323 -1.81 -15.86 32.77
CA GLU A 323 -2.40 -14.77 33.56
C GLU A 323 -1.40 -13.68 33.98
N GLU A 324 -0.32 -13.52 33.22
CA GLU A 324 0.73 -12.52 33.41
C GLU A 324 0.52 -11.30 32.52
N ILE A 325 0.95 -10.13 33.00
CA ILE A 325 0.89 -8.89 32.22
C ILE A 325 1.99 -8.91 31.14
N PRO A 326 1.65 -8.77 29.84
CA PRO A 326 2.65 -8.70 28.78
C PRO A 326 3.65 -7.55 29.02
N SER A 327 4.93 -7.88 29.10
CA SER A 327 6.02 -6.94 29.38
C SER A 327 6.75 -6.52 28.11
N LEU A 328 6.85 -5.21 27.87
CA LEU A 328 7.66 -4.66 26.78
C LEU A 328 9.14 -5.08 26.91
N ASP A 329 9.70 -5.01 28.11
CA ASP A 329 11.12 -5.30 28.34
C ASP A 329 11.43 -6.77 28.03
N SER A 330 10.54 -7.69 28.42
CA SER A 330 10.67 -9.12 28.11
C SER A 330 10.62 -9.37 26.60
N ILE A 331 9.72 -8.69 25.88
CA ILE A 331 9.62 -8.80 24.42
C ILE A 331 10.87 -8.25 23.74
N LEU A 332 11.37 -7.09 24.17
CA LEU A 332 12.59 -6.48 23.62
C LEU A 332 13.82 -7.35 23.88
N ALA A 333 13.95 -7.96 25.06
CA ALA A 333 15.05 -8.87 25.38
C ALA A 333 15.02 -10.14 24.52
N ALA A 334 13.84 -10.70 24.29
CA ALA A 334 13.67 -11.86 23.42
C ALA A 334 13.98 -11.52 21.95
N LEU A 335 13.51 -10.37 21.46
CA LEU A 335 13.83 -9.88 20.11
C LEU A 335 15.33 -9.61 19.92
N ASP A 336 16.03 -9.11 20.94
CA ASP A 336 17.50 -8.92 20.88
C ASP A 336 18.27 -10.25 20.80
N SER A 337 17.62 -11.35 21.22
CA SER A 337 18.19 -12.70 21.28
C SER A 337 17.81 -13.58 20.08
N GLU A 338 17.09 -13.06 19.08
CA GLU A 338 16.74 -13.81 17.86
C GLU A 338 17.99 -14.29 17.11
N GLU A 339 17.97 -15.55 16.66
CA GLU A 339 19.11 -16.19 15.99
C GLU A 339 19.55 -15.45 14.72
N ASP A 340 18.62 -14.86 13.97
CA ASP A 340 18.93 -14.13 12.73
C ASP A 340 19.56 -12.74 13.00
N GLY A 341 19.52 -12.28 14.26
CA GLY A 341 20.03 -10.98 14.71
C GLY A 341 19.51 -9.78 13.92
N CYS A 342 18.44 -9.91 13.14
CA CYS A 342 17.93 -8.84 12.28
C CYS A 342 17.36 -7.71 13.12
N TRP A 343 16.54 -8.06 14.12
CA TRP A 343 15.97 -7.08 15.04
C TRP A 343 17.04 -6.29 15.77
N LYS A 344 18.01 -6.97 16.40
CA LYS A 344 19.14 -6.34 17.10
C LYS A 344 19.86 -5.30 16.25
N ARG A 345 20.28 -5.72 15.04
CA ARG A 345 20.95 -4.84 14.07
C ARG A 345 20.08 -3.65 13.67
N PHE A 346 18.77 -3.85 13.54
CA PHE A 346 17.83 -2.76 13.29
C PHE A 346 17.73 -1.79 14.47
N TYR A 347 17.54 -2.32 15.67
CA TYR A 347 17.28 -1.58 16.89
C TYR A 347 18.47 -0.71 17.32
N GLU A 348 19.70 -1.15 17.03
CA GLU A 348 20.94 -0.37 17.21
C GLU A 348 20.97 0.90 16.33
N MET A 349 20.34 0.88 15.15
CA MET A 349 20.25 2.04 14.24
C MET A 349 19.15 3.04 14.67
N ILE A 350 18.31 2.67 15.63
CA ILE A 350 17.23 3.51 16.13
C ILE A 350 17.75 4.43 17.25
N PRO A 351 17.60 5.77 17.10
CA PRO A 351 17.98 6.71 18.15
C PRO A 351 17.27 6.40 19.47
N ILE A 352 17.97 6.54 20.59
CA ILE A 352 17.45 6.23 21.94
C ILE A 352 16.10 6.92 22.19
N LYS A 353 15.96 8.19 21.80
CA LYS A 353 14.73 8.98 21.95
C LYS A 353 13.53 8.47 21.14
N GLU A 354 13.75 7.61 20.14
CA GLU A 354 12.71 7.05 19.30
C GLU A 354 12.45 5.56 19.61
N ARG A 355 13.07 5.01 20.68
CA ARG A 355 12.83 3.66 21.16
C ARG A 355 11.47 3.58 21.86
N PRO A 356 10.75 2.45 21.74
CA PRO A 356 9.39 2.32 22.26
C PRO A 356 9.40 2.32 23.79
N SER A 357 8.43 3.00 24.39
CA SER A 357 8.17 2.96 25.84
C SER A 357 6.92 2.15 26.21
N ASN A 358 6.16 1.68 25.21
CA ASN A 358 5.01 0.79 25.40
C ASN A 358 4.79 -0.10 24.16
N LEU A 359 3.84 -1.04 24.24
CA LEU A 359 3.55 -2.01 23.18
C LEU A 359 2.99 -1.37 21.90
N ASP A 360 2.22 -0.29 22.00
CA ASP A 360 1.70 0.46 20.84
C ASP A 360 2.85 1.09 20.04
N GLN A 361 3.78 1.77 20.73
CA GLN A 361 4.97 2.32 20.11
C GLN A 361 5.89 1.24 19.52
N LEU A 362 5.98 0.07 20.16
CA LEU A 362 6.69 -1.09 19.61
C LEU A 362 6.01 -1.54 18.32
N GLY A 363 4.68 -1.64 18.30
CA GLY A 363 3.90 -1.96 17.11
C GLY A 363 4.22 -1.02 15.94
N TYR A 364 4.19 0.29 16.17
CA TYR A 364 4.58 1.27 15.15
C TYR A 364 6.02 1.05 14.64
N LEU A 365 6.97 0.84 15.55
CA LEU A 365 8.37 0.63 15.20
C LEU A 365 8.57 -0.67 14.40
N PHE A 366 7.76 -1.68 14.66
CA PHE A 366 7.85 -2.96 14.00
C PHE A 366 7.39 -2.91 12.54
N TYR A 367 6.43 -2.04 12.16
CA TYR A 367 6.17 -1.78 10.74
C TYR A 367 7.40 -1.24 10.02
N VAL A 368 8.18 -0.38 10.67
CA VAL A 368 9.43 0.13 10.10
C VAL A 368 10.44 -1.00 9.95
N TYR A 369 10.54 -1.87 10.95
CA TYR A 369 11.38 -3.06 10.91
C TYR A 369 10.99 -3.97 9.73
N GLU A 370 9.72 -4.35 9.62
CA GLU A 370 9.21 -5.22 8.55
C GLU A 370 9.41 -4.61 7.15
N ALA A 371 9.22 -3.31 7.01
CA ALA A 371 9.46 -2.59 5.75
C ALA A 371 10.94 -2.64 5.31
N ILE A 372 11.89 -2.71 6.25
CA ILE A 372 13.32 -2.78 5.92
C ILE A 372 13.93 -4.16 6.10
N ARG A 373 13.22 -5.13 6.70
CA ARG A 373 13.69 -6.48 6.98
C ARG A 373 14.31 -7.16 5.75
N PRO A 374 13.79 -6.98 4.52
CA PRO A 374 14.44 -7.47 3.30
C PRO A 374 15.88 -6.97 3.10
N SER A 375 16.31 -5.91 3.79
CA SER A 375 17.68 -5.35 3.76
C SER A 375 18.62 -5.96 4.81
N LEU A 376 18.06 -6.60 5.84
CA LEU A 376 18.78 -7.11 7.00
C LEU A 376 19.10 -8.61 6.89
N VAL A 377 18.27 -9.35 6.15
CA VAL A 377 18.49 -10.78 5.89
C VAL A 377 19.70 -10.96 4.97
N GLU A 378 20.68 -11.71 5.45
CA GLU A 378 21.87 -12.07 4.67
C GLU A 378 21.47 -13.04 3.55
N ARG A 379 21.83 -12.70 2.31
CA ARG A 379 21.60 -13.39 1.02
C ARG A 379 20.49 -14.47 0.97
N PRO A 380 19.48 -14.33 0.09
CA PRO A 380 18.74 -15.50 -0.37
C PRO A 380 19.71 -16.52 -0.96
N THR A 381 19.48 -17.81 -0.69
CA THR A 381 20.16 -18.94 -1.32
C THR A 381 20.24 -18.70 -2.84
N PRO A 382 21.42 -18.70 -3.48
CA PRO A 382 21.52 -18.53 -4.91
C PRO A 382 20.71 -19.64 -5.59
N VAL A 383 19.65 -19.27 -6.31
CA VAL A 383 19.00 -20.20 -7.22
C VAL A 383 19.93 -20.32 -8.42
N PRO A 384 20.39 -21.52 -8.78
CA PRO A 384 21.23 -21.68 -9.96
C PRO A 384 20.46 -21.12 -11.16
N PRO A 385 21.12 -20.35 -12.04
CA PRO A 385 20.46 -19.92 -13.27
C PRO A 385 19.94 -21.17 -13.98
N ALA A 386 18.68 -21.12 -14.43
CA ALA A 386 18.09 -22.16 -15.25
C ALA A 386 19.09 -22.54 -16.34
N SER A 387 19.45 -23.82 -16.38
CA SER A 387 20.46 -24.33 -17.29
C SER A 387 19.96 -24.15 -18.71
N GLU A 388 20.40 -23.11 -19.41
CA GLU A 388 20.38 -23.12 -20.85
C GLU A 388 21.55 -22.32 -21.41
N LYS A 389 22.36 -23.03 -22.18
CA LYS A 389 23.50 -22.53 -22.93
C LYS A 389 23.01 -21.44 -23.88
N THR A 390 23.17 -20.14 -23.59
CA THR A 390 23.33 -19.13 -24.65
C THR A 390 23.88 -17.79 -24.15
N LYS A 391 24.95 -17.37 -24.84
CA LYS A 391 25.53 -16.02 -24.94
C LYS A 391 25.72 -15.20 -23.66
N LYS A 392 26.92 -15.36 -23.10
CA LYS A 392 27.59 -14.47 -22.15
C LYS A 392 27.33 -12.98 -22.47
N ALA A 393 26.60 -12.27 -21.62
CA ALA A 393 26.89 -10.87 -21.37
C ALA A 393 28.30 -10.80 -20.75
N ASN A 394 29.27 -10.28 -21.50
CA ASN A 394 30.67 -10.16 -21.11
C ASN A 394 30.87 -9.05 -20.05
N LEU A 395 30.21 -9.16 -18.90
CA LEU A 395 30.75 -8.57 -17.68
C LEU A 395 31.73 -9.57 -17.11
N SER A 396 33.00 -9.19 -16.99
CA SER A 396 34.00 -10.07 -16.37
C SER A 396 33.45 -10.54 -15.04
N LYS A 397 33.47 -11.86 -14.77
CA LYS A 397 33.08 -12.42 -13.46
C LYS A 397 33.79 -11.73 -12.28
N LYS A 398 34.91 -11.03 -12.54
CA LYS A 398 35.63 -10.15 -11.60
C LYS A 398 34.92 -8.82 -11.29
N ALA A 399 34.22 -8.20 -12.24
CA ALA A 399 33.49 -6.95 -12.03
C ALA A 399 32.18 -7.17 -11.26
N LEU A 400 31.43 -8.24 -11.58
CA LEU A 400 30.21 -8.59 -10.86
C LEU A 400 30.51 -9.01 -9.40
N LYS A 401 31.64 -9.70 -9.17
CA LYS A 401 32.12 -10.06 -7.81
C LYS A 401 32.55 -8.87 -6.94
N ARG A 402 32.79 -7.69 -7.52
CA ARG A 402 33.21 -6.48 -6.80
C ARG A 402 32.08 -5.50 -6.49
N ARG A 403 30.89 -5.68 -7.08
CA ARG A 403 29.74 -4.81 -6.83
C ARG A 403 28.96 -5.30 -5.61
N LYS A 404 28.66 -4.37 -4.70
CA LYS A 404 27.77 -4.60 -3.57
C LYS A 404 26.37 -4.97 -4.09
N PRO A 405 25.76 -6.09 -3.63
CA PRO A 405 24.40 -6.47 -4.02
C PRO A 405 23.41 -5.32 -3.84
N ARG A 406 22.52 -5.10 -4.81
CA ARG A 406 21.47 -4.07 -4.71
C ARG A 406 20.09 -4.71 -4.59
N ARG A 407 19.27 -4.17 -3.70
CA ARG A 407 17.87 -4.58 -3.51
C ARG A 407 16.95 -3.37 -3.68
N LEU A 408 15.74 -3.60 -4.17
CA LEU A 408 14.73 -2.57 -4.33
C LEU A 408 13.48 -2.96 -3.55
N ILE A 409 12.99 -2.04 -2.73
CA ILE A 409 11.70 -2.12 -2.06
C ILE A 409 10.80 -1.06 -2.69
N ILE A 410 9.62 -1.43 -3.13
CA ILE A 410 8.58 -0.50 -3.59
C ILE A 410 7.43 -0.62 -2.60
N SER A 411 7.18 0.42 -1.81
CA SER A 411 5.96 0.47 -1.01
C SER A 411 4.79 1.00 -1.84
N VAL A 412 3.63 0.35 -1.72
CA VAL A 412 2.37 0.78 -2.32
C VAL A 412 1.36 0.94 -1.20
N ASP A 413 1.12 2.16 -0.73
CA ASP A 413 0.29 2.36 0.47
C ASP A 413 -0.47 3.70 0.46
N ASP A 414 -1.21 4.00 1.52
CA ASP A 414 -1.82 5.31 1.70
C ASP A 414 -0.75 6.36 2.08
N SER A 415 -0.94 7.61 1.63
CA SER A 415 -0.12 8.79 2.02
C SER A 415 0.02 8.93 3.54
N ALA A 416 -1.01 8.49 4.26
CA ALA A 416 -1.08 8.35 5.70
C ALA A 416 0.11 7.57 6.32
N GLU A 417 0.63 6.55 5.64
CA GLU A 417 1.68 5.67 6.15
C GLU A 417 3.09 6.20 5.85
N ARG A 418 3.19 7.38 5.25
CA ARG A 418 4.46 8.04 4.90
C ARG A 418 5.44 8.17 6.05
N ARG A 419 4.96 8.29 7.31
CA ARG A 419 5.83 8.38 8.49
C ARG A 419 6.64 7.10 8.70
N ILE A 420 6.07 5.92 8.42
CA ILE A 420 6.72 4.62 8.53
C ILE A 420 7.85 4.55 7.49
N TYR A 421 7.52 4.82 6.23
CA TYR A 421 8.49 4.76 5.15
C TYR A 421 9.57 5.85 5.21
N SER A 422 9.22 7.05 5.66
CA SER A 422 10.22 8.11 5.91
C SER A 422 11.22 7.71 6.98
N ARG A 423 10.78 6.98 8.01
CA ARG A 423 11.67 6.41 9.04
C ARG A 423 12.49 5.25 8.48
N ALA A 424 11.88 4.36 7.69
CA ALA A 424 12.58 3.30 6.97
C ALA A 424 13.71 3.85 6.08
N GLN A 425 13.47 4.92 5.32
CA GLN A 425 14.49 5.59 4.50
C GLN A 425 15.71 6.05 5.32
N ARG A 426 15.48 6.59 6.55
CA ARG A 426 16.57 7.01 7.44
C ARG A 426 17.44 5.81 7.83
N VAL A 427 16.82 4.70 8.20
CA VAL A 427 17.56 3.48 8.56
C VAL A 427 18.28 2.88 7.34
N LEU A 428 17.61 2.79 6.20
CA LEU A 428 18.22 2.33 4.95
C LEU A 428 19.42 3.18 4.53
N SER A 429 19.40 4.49 4.82
CA SER A 429 20.55 5.36 4.56
C SER A 429 21.79 4.99 5.39
N GLN A 430 21.60 4.57 6.64
CA GLN A 430 22.68 4.04 7.49
C GLN A 430 23.17 2.68 6.96
N ILE A 431 22.26 1.79 6.55
CA ILE A 431 22.62 0.49 5.94
C ILE A 431 23.47 0.69 4.68
N ARG A 432 23.12 1.65 3.82
CA ARG A 432 23.88 1.95 2.60
C ARG A 432 25.31 2.42 2.89
N GLN A 433 25.55 3.08 4.03
CA GLN A 433 26.88 3.52 4.47
C GLN A 433 27.75 2.37 5.00
N SER A 434 27.17 1.25 5.42
CA SER A 434 27.92 0.04 5.81
C SER A 434 28.46 -0.71 4.59
N ASN A 435 29.69 -1.22 4.63
CA ASN A 435 30.29 -1.95 3.50
C ASN A 435 29.82 -3.41 3.36
N GLU A 436 29.21 -3.98 4.39
CA GLU A 436 28.95 -5.43 4.48
C GLU A 436 27.56 -5.83 3.97
N LYS A 437 26.58 -4.92 4.06
CA LYS A 437 25.16 -5.22 3.78
C LYS A 437 24.78 -4.90 2.33
N PRO A 438 23.73 -5.50 1.74
CA PRO A 438 23.23 -5.07 0.43
C PRO A 438 22.80 -3.60 0.41
N GLU A 439 23.09 -2.89 -0.69
CA GLU A 439 22.53 -1.56 -0.90
C GLU A 439 21.03 -1.69 -1.19
N THR A 440 20.22 -1.35 -0.20
CA THR A 440 18.77 -1.41 -0.36
C THR A 440 18.20 -0.01 -0.56
N TYR A 441 17.32 0.11 -1.55
CA TYR A 441 16.65 1.33 -1.94
C TYR A 441 15.16 1.15 -1.73
N LEU A 442 14.49 2.19 -1.24
CA LEU A 442 13.05 2.23 -1.04
C LEU A 442 12.45 3.28 -1.96
N VAL A 443 11.46 2.88 -2.75
CA VAL A 443 10.58 3.74 -3.53
C VAL A 443 9.23 3.72 -2.86
N GLU A 444 8.76 4.88 -2.46
CA GLU A 444 7.45 5.08 -1.88
C GLU A 444 6.48 5.43 -3.00
N SER A 445 5.40 4.67 -3.13
CA SER A 445 4.30 4.94 -4.04
C SER A 445 3.01 5.00 -3.22
N TYR A 446 2.41 6.18 -3.14
CA TYR A 446 1.17 6.39 -2.41
C TYR A 446 0.00 6.40 -3.38
N VAL A 447 -0.94 5.50 -3.19
CA VAL A 447 -2.15 5.39 -3.99
C VAL A 447 -3.15 6.46 -3.57
N CYS A 448 -3.73 7.19 -4.53
CA CYS A 448 -4.74 8.20 -4.20
C CYS A 448 -6.04 7.53 -3.72
N ARG A 449 -6.40 7.74 -2.45
CA ARG A 449 -7.72 7.36 -1.91
C ARG A 449 -8.82 7.99 -2.75
N ARG A 450 -9.92 7.26 -2.97
CA ARG A 450 -11.03 7.69 -3.83
C ARG A 450 -12.35 7.84 -3.07
N PHE A 451 -12.48 7.18 -1.92
CA PHE A 451 -13.60 7.32 -1.01
C PHE A 451 -13.25 8.13 0.25
N LEU A 452 -14.14 9.02 0.69
CA LEU A 452 -14.01 9.80 1.93
C LEU A 452 -15.35 9.84 2.66
N ILE A 453 -15.29 9.88 4.00
CA ILE A 453 -16.49 9.89 4.86
C ILE A 453 -16.48 11.17 5.70
N ASN A 454 -17.65 11.81 5.82
CA ASN A 454 -17.88 13.01 6.63
C ASN A 454 -16.93 14.19 6.36
N GLY A 455 -16.53 14.40 5.09
CA GLY A 455 -15.64 15.52 4.74
C GLY A 455 -14.32 15.55 5.52
N ASN A 456 -13.89 14.41 6.08
CA ASN A 456 -12.64 14.27 6.83
C ASN A 456 -12.46 15.32 7.97
N GLU A 457 -13.54 15.75 8.64
CA GLU A 457 -13.45 16.65 9.80
C GLU A 457 -12.41 16.11 10.80
N GLY A 458 -11.33 16.87 11.02
CA GLY A 458 -10.23 16.48 11.91
C GLY A 458 -9.09 15.65 11.30
N ARG A 459 -8.91 15.62 9.96
CA ARG A 459 -7.82 14.87 9.26
C ARG A 459 -7.89 13.36 9.46
N ALA A 460 -9.02 12.83 9.92
CA ALA A 460 -9.07 11.49 10.47
C ALA A 460 -9.35 10.45 9.37
N ARG A 461 -8.32 9.64 9.10
CA ARG A 461 -8.24 8.61 8.04
C ARG A 461 -9.46 7.68 8.02
N LEU A 462 -9.81 7.11 6.86
CA LEU A 462 -10.85 6.06 6.77
C LEU A 462 -10.61 4.96 7.81
N GLY A 463 -9.41 4.39 7.94
CA GLY A 463 -9.11 3.42 9.01
C GLY A 463 -9.41 3.87 10.46
N ARG A 464 -9.69 5.16 10.72
CA ARG A 464 -10.13 5.72 12.02
C ARG A 464 -11.60 6.18 12.04
N LEU A 465 -12.10 6.77 10.95
CA LEU A 465 -13.46 7.34 10.86
C LEU A 465 -14.49 6.48 10.14
N ASP A 466 -14.04 5.39 9.54
CA ASP A 466 -14.88 4.45 8.81
C ASP A 466 -16.06 4.04 9.71
N PRO A 467 -17.31 4.32 9.27
CA PRO A 467 -18.50 4.01 10.02
C PRO A 467 -18.54 2.51 10.18
N LEU A 468 -19.23 2.05 11.23
CA LEU A 468 -19.41 0.62 11.39
C LEU A 468 -19.97 0.04 10.09
N PRO A 469 -19.52 -1.16 9.70
CA PRO A 469 -19.87 -1.76 8.40
C PRO A 469 -21.38 -1.79 8.10
N ASP A 470 -22.22 -1.87 9.13
CA ASP A 470 -23.69 -1.90 9.02
C ASP A 470 -24.36 -0.51 8.98
N ILE A 471 -23.58 0.57 9.06
CA ILE A 471 -24.09 1.93 8.96
C ILE A 471 -23.82 2.39 7.53
N PRO A 472 -24.85 2.35 6.66
CA PRO A 472 -24.67 2.83 5.30
C PRO A 472 -24.31 4.31 5.28
N VAL A 473 -23.46 4.65 4.34
CA VAL A 473 -23.08 6.03 4.11
C VAL A 473 -24.17 6.72 3.27
N ARG A 474 -24.64 7.89 3.73
CA ARG A 474 -25.62 8.70 2.99
C ARG A 474 -24.93 9.42 1.84
N THR A 475 -25.44 9.25 0.63
CA THR A 475 -25.12 10.13 -0.50
C THR A 475 -25.91 11.44 -0.36
N GLY A 476 -25.51 12.50 -1.06
CA GLY A 476 -26.13 13.83 -0.94
C GLY A 476 -27.65 13.89 -1.23
N SER A 477 -28.23 12.83 -1.82
CA SER A 477 -29.68 12.66 -1.92
C SER A 477 -30.19 11.96 -0.64
N HIS A 478 -31.24 12.50 -0.01
CA HIS A 478 -31.74 12.05 1.30
C HIS A 478 -32.25 10.58 1.37
N HIS A 479 -32.08 9.78 0.30
CA HIS A 479 -32.67 8.46 0.16
C HIS A 479 -31.71 7.35 -0.35
N GLU A 480 -30.46 7.66 -0.74
CA GLU A 480 -29.53 6.62 -1.22
C GLU A 480 -28.42 6.35 -0.23
N THR A 481 -28.50 5.17 0.38
CA THR A 481 -27.49 4.55 1.23
C THR A 481 -26.57 3.67 0.40
N MET A 482 -25.25 3.85 0.52
CA MET A 482 -24.26 2.95 -0.09
C MET A 482 -23.64 2.04 0.96
N LEU A 483 -23.44 0.77 0.62
CA LEU A 483 -22.61 -0.17 1.38
C LEU A 483 -21.18 -0.19 0.83
N PRO A 484 -20.21 -0.79 1.56
CA PRO A 484 -18.81 -0.87 1.12
C PRO A 484 -18.60 -1.42 -0.30
N LEU A 485 -19.33 -2.47 -0.70
CA LEU A 485 -19.24 -3.01 -2.06
C LEU A 485 -19.88 -2.11 -3.13
N ASP A 486 -20.87 -1.31 -2.77
CA ASP A 486 -21.48 -0.36 -3.71
C ASP A 486 -20.50 0.77 -4.04
N VAL A 487 -19.72 1.21 -3.04
CA VAL A 487 -18.62 2.15 -3.23
C VAL A 487 -17.57 1.56 -4.18
N VAL A 488 -17.19 0.28 -3.99
CA VAL A 488 -16.26 -0.38 -4.91
C VAL A 488 -16.82 -0.45 -6.33
N ARG A 489 -18.10 -0.82 -6.48
CA ARG A 489 -18.77 -0.88 -7.79
C ARG A 489 -18.72 0.46 -8.51
N GLN A 490 -19.02 1.54 -7.80
CA GLN A 490 -19.01 2.88 -8.37
C GLN A 490 -17.60 3.37 -8.73
N LEU A 491 -16.59 3.08 -7.90
CA LEU A 491 -15.24 3.61 -8.07
C LEU A 491 -14.31 2.76 -8.95
N TYR A 492 -14.55 1.45 -9.01
CA TYR A 492 -13.66 0.48 -9.67
C TYR A 492 -14.38 -0.45 -10.65
N GLY A 493 -15.69 -0.28 -10.82
CA GLY A 493 -16.52 -1.02 -11.77
C GLY A 493 -17.15 -2.30 -11.21
N GLU A 494 -18.14 -2.82 -11.94
CA GLU A 494 -18.92 -3.99 -11.53
C GLU A 494 -18.06 -5.25 -11.34
N ASN A 495 -17.13 -5.52 -12.26
CA ASN A 495 -16.29 -6.71 -12.19
C ASN A 495 -15.45 -6.74 -10.91
N SER A 496 -14.87 -5.60 -10.51
CA SER A 496 -14.12 -5.46 -9.26
C SER A 496 -14.97 -5.77 -8.04
N ALA A 497 -16.20 -5.26 -8.00
CA ALA A 497 -17.13 -5.49 -6.90
C ALA A 497 -17.63 -6.95 -6.84
N LEU A 498 -17.95 -7.55 -7.99
CA LEU A 498 -18.37 -8.96 -8.08
C LEU A 498 -17.25 -9.92 -7.68
N ASN A 499 -16.02 -9.67 -8.13
CA ASN A 499 -14.86 -10.47 -7.77
C ASN A 499 -14.55 -10.36 -6.28
N LEU A 500 -14.54 -9.14 -5.72
CA LEU A 500 -14.35 -8.95 -4.29
C LEU A 500 -15.43 -9.64 -3.48
N ARG A 501 -16.70 -9.51 -3.86
CA ARG A 501 -17.82 -10.24 -3.23
C ARG A 501 -17.55 -11.75 -3.22
N ARG A 502 -17.17 -12.32 -4.37
CA ARG A 502 -16.87 -13.76 -4.49
C ARG A 502 -15.73 -14.18 -3.56
N TRP A 503 -14.63 -13.44 -3.52
CA TRP A 503 -13.48 -13.78 -2.68
C TRP A 503 -13.80 -13.67 -1.18
N LEU A 504 -14.55 -12.63 -0.78
CA LEU A 504 -15.03 -12.45 0.59
C LEU A 504 -15.93 -13.61 1.05
N GLN A 505 -16.85 -14.06 0.18
CA GLN A 505 -17.67 -15.24 0.41
C GLN A 505 -16.83 -16.51 0.56
N ASN A 506 -15.82 -16.71 -0.30
CA ASN A 506 -14.96 -17.90 -0.27
C ASN A 506 -14.15 -18.01 1.04
N VAL A 507 -13.80 -16.88 1.66
CA VAL A 507 -13.11 -16.85 2.96
C VAL A 507 -14.08 -16.82 4.15
N GLY A 508 -15.39 -16.90 3.90
CA GLY A 508 -16.42 -16.90 4.93
C GLY A 508 -16.56 -15.59 5.68
N LEU A 509 -16.44 -14.45 4.99
CA LEU A 509 -16.86 -13.13 5.50
C LEU A 509 -18.30 -12.85 5.08
N SER A 510 -19.07 -12.24 5.99
CA SER A 510 -20.40 -11.70 5.72
C SER A 510 -20.34 -10.59 4.67
N ILE A 511 -21.40 -10.43 3.87
CA ILE A 511 -21.48 -9.43 2.79
C ILE A 511 -22.77 -8.63 2.85
#